data_AF-A0A842T323-F1
#
_entry.id   AF-A0A842T323-F1
#
_cell.length_a   1.000
_cell.length_b   1.000
_cell.length_c   1.000
_cell.angle_alpha   90.00
_cell.angle_beta   90.00
_cell.angle_gamma   90.00
#
_symmetry.space_group_name_H-M   'P 1'
#
loop_
_entity.id
_entity.type
_entity.pdbx_description
1 polymer ?
#
loop_
_entity_poly.entity_id
_entity_poly.type
_entity_poly.pdbx_seq_one_letter_code
_entity_poly.pdbx_strand_id
1 'polypeptide(L)'
;MLAQAMAELMPVEKLEDVLAYPNKNSENQPLVRVVRTYPDYEYLMKNKHFLKYFSPKELPRIKKLGSNKDYQKLAKVLHNGLGRRIARFKKAEEEAKGIPAKFLILLLGLLLLFVVFFAEIEENVKWLIIAVALGIGFLYVISNATAGLGRRLMPTESTGPKLIVDNSTRHNAPFVDATGSRAGALLGDCKHDPLQSGGLGTPAHLRVEAGAIHQANKGVLFIDEIASLRLNWQQELLTAMQEKQYPITGQSEMSSGALVKTRPVPSDFVLVAAGNLPDMKQIHPALRSRIRGGGYEVYVEDSLDDTSENEEKLVRFIAQEIKKDGKIPHFNKEAVSEIIEEARKMSGRRKKFTLNLRELGGLVRAAGDVARDKGLKLVTKDEVREAKKIFKSIESQLGASIIERKREYQTIVTKGAEIGRVNGLAVLGDSRAGLVLPIVAEAAPSASKSEGHVIATGKLGVIAKEAVDNVSAIFKKYVGTGISRTDLHIQFLQTYEGVEGDSASISTAVAVISALSNIPVHQGVAMTGSLDVRGKVLPVGGVSSKIEAAAEAGIKKVLIPEANAKDVYVTKKTKVKLVKVQNIQDVLKHALKDCSEKKKLLKKIGG
;
A
#
# COMPACT_ATOMS: atom_id res chain seq x y z
N MET A 1 -4.54 -6.88 1.64
CA MET A 1 -4.86 -8.10 2.42
C MET A 1 -6.33 -8.14 2.83
N LEU A 2 -6.83 -7.22 3.67
CA LEU A 2 -8.24 -7.22 4.13
C LEU A 2 -9.25 -7.21 2.98
N ALA A 3 -9.02 -6.38 1.95
CA ALA A 3 -9.88 -6.31 0.77
C ALA A 3 -9.93 -7.63 -0.03
N GLN A 4 -8.81 -8.35 -0.14
CA GLN A 4 -8.75 -9.66 -0.79
C GLN A 4 -9.51 -10.70 0.03
N ALA A 5 -9.32 -10.73 1.35
CA ALA A 5 -10.08 -11.61 2.24
C ALA A 5 -11.58 -11.34 2.15
N MET A 6 -12.01 -10.08 2.02
CA MET A 6 -13.41 -9.73 1.82
C MET A 6 -13.95 -10.30 0.50
N ALA A 7 -13.18 -10.23 -0.59
CA ALA A 7 -13.57 -10.82 -1.88
C ALA A 7 -13.72 -12.35 -1.81
N GLU A 8 -12.87 -13.03 -1.03
CA GLU A 8 -12.96 -14.48 -0.81
C GLU A 8 -14.21 -14.90 -0.01
N LEU A 9 -14.73 -14.00 0.85
CA LEU A 9 -15.94 -14.23 1.64
C LEU A 9 -17.24 -13.88 0.89
N MET A 10 -17.15 -13.25 -0.29
CA MET A 10 -18.32 -12.84 -1.07
C MET A 10 -18.93 -13.99 -1.90
N PRO A 11 -20.26 -13.98 -2.13
CA PRO A 11 -20.96 -15.06 -2.82
C PRO A 11 -20.64 -15.14 -4.32
N VAL A 12 -20.22 -16.32 -4.77
CA VAL A 12 -19.77 -16.60 -6.16
C VAL A 12 -20.94 -16.81 -7.13
N GLU A 13 -22.11 -17.18 -6.63
CA GLU A 13 -23.32 -17.48 -7.40
C GLU A 13 -23.90 -16.29 -8.19
N LYS A 14 -23.44 -15.08 -7.86
CA LYS A 14 -23.89 -13.82 -8.45
C LYS A 14 -22.96 -13.28 -9.52
N LEU A 15 -21.92 -14.02 -9.92
CA LEU A 15 -20.99 -13.56 -10.96
C LEU A 15 -21.70 -13.37 -12.30
N GLU A 16 -21.44 -12.24 -12.94
CA GLU A 16 -22.05 -11.81 -14.19
C GLU A 16 -20.96 -11.57 -15.24
N ASP A 17 -21.17 -12.10 -16.46
CA ASP A 17 -20.42 -11.70 -17.64
C ASP A 17 -21.16 -10.54 -18.31
N VAL A 18 -20.41 -9.59 -18.88
CA VAL A 18 -20.99 -8.41 -19.53
C VAL A 18 -20.53 -8.33 -20.99
N LEU A 19 -21.50 -8.22 -21.89
CA LEU A 19 -21.31 -8.17 -23.34
C LEU A 19 -21.77 -6.81 -23.88
N ALA A 20 -20.98 -6.24 -24.79
CA ALA A 20 -21.33 -5.08 -25.59
C ALA A 20 -21.79 -5.53 -26.99
N TYR A 21 -22.96 -5.05 -27.42
CA TYR A 21 -23.57 -5.35 -28.71
C TYR A 21 -23.68 -4.08 -29.56
N PRO A 22 -23.67 -4.21 -30.91
CA PRO A 22 -23.98 -3.10 -31.79
C PRO A 22 -25.42 -2.62 -31.54
N ASN A 23 -25.62 -1.31 -31.65
CA ASN A 23 -26.94 -0.69 -31.60
C ASN A 23 -27.30 -0.14 -32.98
N LYS A 24 -28.22 -0.79 -33.67
CA LYS A 24 -28.63 -0.40 -35.03
C LYS A 24 -29.31 0.97 -35.10
N ASN A 25 -29.89 1.43 -34.00
CA ASN A 25 -30.58 2.71 -33.94
C ASN A 25 -29.62 3.88 -33.63
N SER A 26 -28.48 3.59 -33.00
CA SER A 26 -27.49 4.60 -32.63
C SER A 26 -26.14 3.93 -32.36
N GLU A 27 -25.23 3.96 -33.33
CA GLU A 27 -23.93 3.27 -33.24
C GLU A 27 -23.10 3.76 -32.05
N ASN A 28 -23.15 5.06 -31.77
CA ASN A 28 -22.48 5.70 -30.64
C ASN A 28 -23.05 5.33 -29.27
N GLN A 29 -24.14 4.55 -29.21
CA GLN A 29 -24.69 4.04 -27.96
C GLN A 29 -24.74 2.50 -27.96
N PRO A 30 -23.60 1.80 -27.81
CA PRO A 30 -23.57 0.34 -27.70
C PRO A 30 -24.53 -0.21 -26.65
N LEU A 31 -25.20 -1.31 -26.98
CA LEU A 31 -26.09 -2.00 -26.06
C LEU A 31 -25.28 -2.86 -25.09
N VAL A 32 -25.72 -2.94 -23.84
CA VAL A 32 -25.09 -3.77 -22.81
C VAL A 32 -26.03 -4.92 -22.47
N ARG A 33 -25.49 -6.14 -22.45
CA ARG A 33 -26.21 -7.34 -22.01
C ARG A 33 -25.44 -8.05 -20.93
N VAL A 34 -26.13 -8.34 -19.84
CA VAL A 34 -25.60 -9.04 -18.67
C VAL A 34 -26.12 -10.47 -18.67
N VAL A 35 -25.24 -11.44 -18.43
CA VAL A 35 -25.62 -12.85 -18.31
C VAL A 35 -24.93 -13.46 -17.09
N ARG A 36 -25.55 -14.45 -16.44
CA ARG A 36 -24.87 -15.18 -15.36
C ARG A 36 -23.64 -15.89 -15.92
N THR A 37 -22.50 -15.74 -15.25
CA THR A 37 -21.23 -16.38 -15.65
C THR A 37 -21.40 -17.89 -15.63
N TYR A 38 -21.87 -18.42 -14.49
CA TYR A 38 -22.16 -19.84 -14.31
C TYR A 38 -23.65 -20.02 -14.05
N PRO A 39 -24.48 -20.16 -15.11
CA PRO A 39 -25.92 -20.29 -14.95
C PRO A 39 -26.28 -21.65 -14.34
N ASP A 40 -27.18 -21.63 -13.36
CA ASP A 40 -27.83 -22.84 -12.86
C ASP A 40 -28.92 -23.32 -13.84
N TYR A 41 -29.44 -24.53 -13.60
CA TYR A 41 -30.43 -25.14 -14.47
C TYR A 41 -31.74 -24.34 -14.51
N GLU A 42 -32.15 -23.72 -13.38
CA GLU A 42 -33.36 -22.90 -13.33
C GLU A 42 -33.25 -21.66 -14.23
N TYR A 43 -32.11 -20.97 -14.19
CA TYR A 43 -31.82 -19.83 -15.06
C TYR A 43 -31.85 -20.23 -16.55
N LEU A 44 -31.26 -21.38 -16.89
CA LEU A 44 -31.28 -21.89 -18.27
C LEU A 44 -32.68 -22.27 -18.74
N MET A 45 -33.51 -22.85 -17.87
CA MET A 45 -34.89 -23.21 -18.22
C MET A 45 -35.80 -21.99 -18.39
N LYS A 46 -35.57 -20.92 -17.60
CA LYS A 46 -36.22 -19.61 -17.81
C LYS A 46 -35.74 -18.93 -19.11
N ASN A 47 -34.53 -19.24 -19.57
CA ASN A 47 -33.89 -18.63 -20.72
C ASN A 47 -33.47 -19.70 -21.76
N LYS A 48 -34.45 -20.45 -22.29
CA LYS A 48 -34.21 -21.64 -23.13
C LYS A 48 -33.30 -21.38 -24.34
N HIS A 49 -33.25 -20.14 -24.85
CA HIS A 49 -32.35 -19.77 -25.95
C HIS A 49 -30.85 -19.86 -25.61
N PHE A 50 -30.49 -19.96 -24.33
CA PHE A 50 -29.10 -20.20 -23.90
C PHE A 50 -28.70 -21.67 -23.93
N LEU A 51 -29.65 -22.61 -23.98
CA LEU A 51 -29.35 -24.05 -23.95
C LEU A 51 -28.44 -24.49 -25.10
N LYS A 52 -28.54 -23.83 -26.27
CA LYS A 52 -27.71 -24.12 -27.45
C LYS A 52 -26.20 -23.87 -27.24
N TYR A 53 -25.80 -23.15 -26.19
CA TYR A 53 -24.39 -22.89 -25.87
C TYR A 53 -23.78 -23.94 -24.93
N PHE A 54 -24.56 -24.95 -24.54
CA PHE A 54 -24.15 -26.05 -23.68
C PHE A 54 -24.33 -27.38 -24.40
N SER A 55 -23.39 -28.31 -24.18
CA SER A 55 -23.50 -29.66 -24.70
C SER A 55 -24.54 -30.48 -23.92
N PRO A 56 -25.18 -31.49 -24.54
CA PRO A 56 -26.10 -32.39 -23.86
C PRO A 56 -25.48 -33.12 -22.65
N LYS A 57 -24.15 -33.31 -22.63
CA LYS A 57 -23.42 -33.92 -21.52
C LYS A 57 -23.24 -32.98 -20.32
N GLU A 58 -23.26 -31.66 -20.53
CA GLU A 58 -23.10 -30.65 -19.48
C GLU A 58 -24.41 -30.39 -18.73
N LEU A 59 -25.56 -30.41 -19.41
CA LEU A 59 -26.86 -30.06 -18.80
C LEU A 59 -27.24 -30.89 -17.56
N PRO A 60 -27.04 -32.23 -17.51
CA PRO A 60 -27.26 -33.01 -16.30
C PRO A 60 -26.34 -32.61 -15.14
N ARG A 61 -25.08 -32.24 -15.44
CA ARG A 61 -24.11 -31.79 -14.43
C ARG A 61 -24.50 -30.44 -13.85
N ILE A 62 -24.95 -29.51 -14.69
CA ILE A 62 -25.46 -28.20 -14.28
C ILE A 62 -26.68 -28.38 -13.36
N LYS A 63 -27.61 -29.27 -13.72
CA LYS A 63 -28.78 -29.59 -12.88
C LYS A 63 -28.37 -30.10 -11.50
N LYS A 64 -27.49 -31.10 -11.44
CA LYS A 64 -27.03 -31.69 -10.17
C LYS A 64 -26.28 -30.69 -9.28
N LEU A 65 -25.32 -29.95 -9.85
CA LEU A 65 -24.48 -29.02 -9.10
C LEU A 65 -25.23 -27.75 -8.68
N GLY A 66 -26.14 -27.26 -9.55
CA GLY A 66 -27.00 -26.11 -9.24
C GLY A 66 -27.99 -26.39 -8.11
N SER A 67 -28.60 -27.58 -8.07
CA SER A 67 -29.49 -27.98 -6.95
C SER A 67 -28.78 -28.03 -5.59
N ASN A 68 -27.49 -28.37 -5.59
CA ASN A 68 -26.66 -28.41 -4.37
C ASN A 68 -26.04 -27.04 -4.01
N LYS A 69 -26.31 -25.98 -4.78
CA LYS A 69 -25.70 -24.65 -4.65
C LYS A 69 -24.17 -24.66 -4.62
N ASP A 70 -23.54 -25.65 -5.28
CA ASP A 70 -22.09 -25.79 -5.32
C ASP A 70 -21.52 -25.05 -6.54
N TYR A 71 -21.59 -23.71 -6.47
CA TYR A 71 -21.19 -22.83 -7.58
C TYR A 71 -19.68 -22.84 -7.84
N GLN A 72 -18.86 -23.11 -6.82
CA GLN A 72 -17.41 -23.27 -7.01
C GLN A 72 -17.07 -24.50 -7.84
N LYS A 73 -17.72 -25.65 -7.59
CA LYS A 73 -17.55 -26.82 -8.47
C LYS A 73 -18.19 -26.61 -9.83
N LEU A 74 -19.33 -25.94 -9.91
CA LEU A 74 -19.96 -25.59 -11.20
C LEU A 74 -19.01 -24.76 -12.07
N ALA A 75 -18.35 -23.76 -11.49
CA ALA A 75 -17.34 -22.95 -12.16
C ALA A 75 -16.18 -23.80 -12.71
N LYS A 76 -15.66 -24.72 -11.89
CA LYS A 76 -14.58 -25.65 -12.30
C LYS A 76 -14.99 -26.59 -13.42
N VAL A 77 -16.25 -27.05 -13.45
CA VAL A 77 -16.76 -27.99 -14.47
C VAL A 77 -17.03 -27.30 -15.80
N LEU A 78 -17.56 -26.08 -15.78
CA LEU A 78 -17.94 -25.38 -17.01
C LEU A 78 -16.76 -24.75 -17.76
N HIS A 79 -15.67 -24.41 -17.06
CA HIS A 79 -14.44 -23.74 -17.57
C HIS A 79 -14.62 -22.38 -18.27
N ASN A 80 -15.64 -22.22 -19.09
CA ASN A 80 -16.03 -20.99 -19.78
C ASN A 80 -17.41 -20.55 -19.29
N GLY A 81 -17.52 -19.28 -18.90
CA GLY A 81 -18.78 -18.65 -18.57
C GLY A 81 -19.70 -18.49 -19.78
N LEU A 82 -20.98 -18.25 -19.52
CA LEU A 82 -21.99 -18.08 -20.55
C LEU A 82 -21.66 -16.93 -21.51
N GLY A 83 -21.11 -15.82 -21.03
CA GLY A 83 -20.75 -14.68 -21.87
C GLY A 83 -19.66 -15.03 -22.88
N ARG A 84 -18.60 -15.70 -22.42
CA ARG A 84 -17.53 -16.21 -23.28
C ARG A 84 -18.04 -17.22 -24.31
N ARG A 85 -18.97 -18.09 -23.92
CA ARG A 85 -19.60 -19.05 -24.84
C ARG A 85 -20.42 -18.34 -25.93
N ILE A 86 -21.21 -17.33 -25.57
CA ILE A 86 -21.98 -16.52 -26.52
C ILE A 86 -21.07 -15.83 -27.53
N ALA A 87 -20.01 -15.16 -27.06
CA ALA A 87 -19.07 -14.45 -27.92
C ALA A 87 -18.36 -15.40 -28.91
N ARG A 88 -17.87 -16.55 -28.44
CA ARG A 88 -17.23 -17.57 -29.29
C ARG A 88 -18.20 -18.17 -30.30
N PHE A 89 -19.41 -18.52 -29.87
CA PHE A 89 -20.42 -19.10 -30.77
C PHE A 89 -20.78 -18.12 -31.89
N LYS A 90 -20.95 -16.84 -31.57
CA LYS A 90 -21.28 -15.81 -32.56
C LYS A 90 -20.13 -15.55 -33.53
N LYS A 91 -18.90 -15.51 -33.03
CA LYS A 91 -17.71 -15.38 -33.88
C LYS A 91 -17.59 -16.56 -34.86
N ALA A 92 -17.78 -17.80 -34.40
CA ALA A 92 -17.76 -18.98 -35.26
C ALA A 92 -18.91 -18.97 -36.28
N GLU A 93 -20.10 -18.48 -35.92
CA GLU A 93 -21.23 -18.31 -36.84
C GLU A 93 -20.93 -17.31 -37.97
N GLU A 94 -20.22 -16.22 -37.65
CA GLU A 94 -19.76 -15.24 -38.65
C GLU A 94 -18.68 -15.80 -39.57
N GLU A 95 -17.70 -16.51 -39.01
CA GLU A 95 -16.65 -17.20 -39.79
C GLU A 95 -17.24 -18.26 -40.75
N ALA A 96 -18.24 -19.03 -40.29
CA ALA A 96 -18.91 -20.07 -41.09
C ALA A 96 -19.76 -19.51 -42.24
N LYS A 97 -20.32 -18.30 -42.11
CA LYS A 97 -21.02 -17.61 -43.23
C LYS A 97 -20.08 -17.24 -44.38
N GLY A 98 -18.76 -17.30 -44.17
CA GLY A 98 -17.75 -17.00 -45.18
C GLY A 98 -17.58 -18.06 -46.26
N ILE A 99 -17.77 -19.36 -45.97
CA ILE A 99 -17.46 -20.49 -46.87
C ILE A 99 -18.42 -21.67 -46.52
N PRO A 100 -19.32 -22.17 -47.43
CA PRO A 100 -18.95 -23.24 -48.37
C PRO A 100 -19.80 -23.42 -49.66
N ALA A 101 -20.77 -22.56 -50.00
CA ALA A 101 -21.60 -22.78 -51.20
C ALA A 101 -20.79 -22.65 -52.50
N LYS A 102 -19.84 -21.69 -52.53
CA LYS A 102 -19.02 -21.39 -53.71
C LYS A 102 -17.92 -22.43 -53.98
N PHE A 103 -17.34 -23.01 -52.92
CA PHE A 103 -16.36 -24.09 -53.04
C PHE A 103 -17.03 -25.39 -53.54
N LEU A 104 -18.26 -25.67 -53.08
CA LEU A 104 -19.03 -26.81 -53.55
C LEU A 104 -19.42 -26.67 -55.03
N ILE A 105 -19.78 -25.46 -55.49
CA ILE A 105 -20.06 -25.19 -56.91
C ILE A 105 -18.81 -25.38 -57.78
N LEU A 106 -17.63 -24.94 -57.32
CA LEU A 106 -16.37 -25.17 -58.03
C LEU A 106 -16.05 -26.67 -58.14
N LEU A 107 -16.27 -27.41 -57.07
CA LEU A 107 -16.01 -28.85 -57.01
C LEU A 107 -17.00 -29.65 -57.88
N LEU A 108 -18.28 -29.26 -57.90
CA LEU A 108 -19.29 -29.79 -58.84
C LEU A 108 -18.93 -29.45 -60.29
N GLY A 109 -18.46 -28.24 -60.57
CA GLY A 109 -18.04 -27.84 -61.92
C GLY A 109 -16.85 -28.66 -62.43
N LEU A 110 -15.85 -28.91 -61.58
CA LEU A 110 -14.71 -29.78 -61.89
C LEU A 110 -15.14 -31.24 -62.09
N LEU A 111 -16.07 -31.74 -61.28
CA LEU A 111 -16.63 -33.08 -61.43
C LEU A 111 -17.41 -33.22 -62.75
N LEU A 112 -18.16 -32.19 -63.15
CA LEU A 112 -18.91 -32.19 -64.40
C LEU A 112 -17.99 -32.17 -65.62
N LEU A 113 -16.89 -31.41 -65.55
CA LEU A 113 -15.79 -31.46 -66.52
C LEU A 113 -15.16 -32.85 -66.63
N PHE A 114 -14.95 -33.52 -65.49
CA PHE A 114 -14.42 -34.88 -65.45
C PHE A 114 -15.39 -35.88 -66.11
N VAL A 115 -16.70 -35.78 -65.83
CA VAL A 115 -17.72 -36.64 -66.46
C VAL A 115 -17.77 -36.42 -67.97
N VAL A 116 -17.74 -35.16 -68.44
CA VAL A 116 -17.70 -34.84 -69.88
C VAL A 116 -16.43 -35.39 -70.54
N PHE A 117 -15.29 -35.40 -69.83
CA PHE A 117 -14.04 -35.96 -70.32
C PHE A 117 -14.10 -37.48 -70.56
N PHE A 118 -14.93 -38.23 -69.82
CA PHE A 118 -15.09 -39.68 -70.02
C PHE A 118 -16.34 -40.07 -70.81
N ALA A 119 -17.20 -39.12 -71.18
CA ALA A 119 -18.37 -39.40 -71.99
C ALA A 119 -18.00 -39.71 -73.46
N GLU A 120 -18.73 -40.66 -74.05
CA GLU A 120 -18.71 -40.98 -75.48
C GLU A 120 -19.54 -39.93 -76.25
N ILE A 121 -18.92 -38.78 -76.52
CA ILE A 121 -19.48 -37.68 -77.32
C ILE A 121 -18.51 -37.42 -78.47
N GLU A 122 -19.03 -36.94 -79.59
CA GLU A 122 -18.24 -36.47 -80.74
C GLU A 122 -17.08 -35.57 -80.30
N GLU A 123 -15.86 -35.89 -80.77
CA GLU A 123 -14.61 -35.34 -80.23
C GLU A 123 -14.54 -33.81 -80.32
N ASN A 124 -15.04 -33.24 -81.42
CA ASN A 124 -15.11 -31.79 -81.62
C ASN A 124 -16.05 -31.09 -80.62
N VAL A 125 -17.18 -31.72 -80.30
CA VAL A 125 -18.17 -31.19 -79.36
C VAL A 125 -17.64 -31.27 -77.93
N LYS A 126 -16.92 -32.36 -77.61
CA LYS A 126 -16.28 -32.59 -76.30
C LYS A 126 -15.24 -31.51 -75.96
N TRP A 127 -14.34 -31.21 -76.89
CA TRP A 127 -13.33 -30.16 -76.70
C TRP A 127 -13.95 -28.76 -76.58
N LEU A 128 -15.02 -28.48 -77.32
CA LEU A 128 -15.76 -27.22 -77.23
C LEU A 128 -16.38 -27.03 -75.84
N ILE A 129 -17.04 -28.06 -75.29
CA ILE A 129 -17.66 -28.02 -73.96
C ILE A 129 -16.60 -27.80 -72.87
N ILE A 130 -15.47 -28.50 -72.97
CA ILE A 130 -14.35 -28.36 -72.01
C ILE A 130 -13.77 -26.93 -72.07
N ALA A 131 -13.55 -26.38 -73.26
CA ALA A 131 -13.02 -25.02 -73.43
C ALA A 131 -13.96 -23.95 -72.87
N VAL A 132 -15.27 -24.06 -73.12
CA VAL A 132 -16.28 -23.15 -72.57
C VAL A 132 -16.35 -23.26 -71.04
N ALA A 133 -16.34 -24.48 -70.49
CA ALA A 133 -16.36 -24.70 -69.06
C ALA A 133 -15.10 -24.16 -68.35
N LEU A 134 -13.92 -24.33 -68.95
CA LEU A 134 -12.66 -23.76 -68.46
C LEU A 134 -12.68 -22.22 -68.54
N GLY A 135 -13.23 -21.64 -69.62
CA GLY A 135 -13.40 -20.20 -69.77
C GLY A 135 -14.32 -19.59 -68.71
N ILE A 136 -15.47 -20.23 -68.45
CA ILE A 136 -16.40 -19.85 -67.37
C ILE A 136 -15.72 -20.02 -66.01
N GLY A 137 -14.98 -21.11 -65.81
CA GLY A 137 -14.19 -21.36 -64.59
C GLY A 137 -13.11 -20.29 -64.35
N PHE A 138 -12.41 -19.87 -65.40
CA PHE A 138 -11.40 -18.83 -65.33
C PHE A 138 -12.01 -17.45 -65.00
N LEU A 139 -13.11 -17.08 -65.66
CA LEU A 139 -13.88 -15.87 -65.33
C LEU A 139 -14.41 -15.90 -63.89
N TYR A 140 -14.82 -17.06 -63.40
CA TYR A 140 -15.26 -17.25 -62.02
C TYR A 140 -14.12 -17.08 -61.00
N VAL A 141 -12.91 -17.59 -61.31
CA VAL A 141 -11.72 -17.40 -60.47
C VAL A 141 -11.30 -15.93 -60.45
N ILE A 142 -11.29 -15.24 -61.60
CA ILE A 142 -10.99 -13.80 -61.67
C ILE A 142 -12.01 -12.99 -60.88
N SER A 143 -13.31 -13.27 -61.05
CA SER A 143 -14.39 -12.62 -60.29
C SER A 143 -14.24 -12.84 -58.78
N ASN A 144 -13.81 -14.02 -58.34
CA ASN A 144 -13.54 -14.27 -56.93
C ASN A 144 -12.23 -13.64 -56.43
N ALA A 145 -11.20 -13.52 -57.28
CA ALA A 145 -9.96 -12.82 -56.94
C ALA A 145 -10.20 -11.32 -56.74
N THR A 146 -10.99 -10.70 -57.63
CA THR A 146 -11.38 -9.28 -57.52
C THR A 146 -12.39 -9.05 -56.38
N ALA A 147 -13.36 -9.96 -56.18
CA ALA A 147 -14.26 -9.91 -55.03
C ALA A 147 -13.54 -10.17 -53.69
N GLY A 148 -12.50 -11.00 -53.69
CA GLY A 148 -11.63 -11.24 -52.53
C GLY A 148 -10.77 -10.03 -52.17
N LEU A 149 -10.32 -9.28 -53.18
CA LEU A 149 -9.66 -7.99 -53.02
C LEU A 149 -10.65 -6.93 -52.49
N GLY A 150 -11.88 -6.90 -53.00
CA GLY A 150 -12.96 -6.03 -52.53
C GLY A 150 -13.40 -6.31 -51.08
N ARG A 151 -13.46 -7.58 -50.67
CA ARG A 151 -13.73 -7.99 -49.27
C ARG A 151 -12.60 -7.66 -48.30
N ARG A 152 -11.36 -7.59 -48.77
CA ARG A 152 -10.23 -7.10 -47.95
C ARG A 152 -10.25 -5.58 -47.79
N LEU A 153 -10.86 -4.87 -48.74
CA LEU A 153 -11.01 -3.41 -48.73
C LEU A 153 -12.28 -2.92 -48.04
N MET A 154 -13.31 -3.76 -47.88
CA MET A 154 -14.58 -3.44 -47.22
C MET A 154 -14.82 -4.40 -46.04
N PRO A 155 -14.69 -3.96 -44.77
CA PRO A 155 -15.00 -4.78 -43.62
C PRO A 155 -16.51 -5.09 -43.62
N THR A 156 -16.87 -6.37 -43.62
CA THR A 156 -18.24 -6.77 -43.25
C THR A 156 -18.53 -6.28 -41.84
N GLU A 157 -19.65 -5.58 -41.63
CA GLU A 157 -20.12 -5.18 -40.30
C GLU A 157 -20.07 -6.37 -39.34
N SER A 158 -19.09 -6.39 -38.43
CA SER A 158 -19.00 -7.40 -37.39
C SER A 158 -20.21 -7.21 -36.47
N THR A 159 -21.15 -8.14 -36.51
CA THR A 159 -22.38 -8.12 -35.71
C THR A 159 -22.23 -8.83 -34.36
N GLY A 160 -21.12 -9.55 -34.18
CA GLY A 160 -20.80 -10.30 -32.98
C GLY A 160 -20.58 -9.40 -31.75
N PRO A 161 -21.03 -9.81 -30.55
CA PRO A 161 -20.80 -9.04 -29.35
C PRO A 161 -19.34 -9.10 -28.89
N LYS A 162 -18.88 -8.04 -28.22
CA LYS A 162 -17.63 -8.04 -27.45
C LYS A 162 -17.90 -8.40 -26.00
N LEU A 163 -17.14 -9.36 -25.46
CA LEU A 163 -17.13 -9.62 -24.02
C LEU A 163 -16.25 -8.57 -23.34
N ILE A 164 -16.83 -7.70 -22.52
CA ILE A 164 -16.14 -6.59 -21.86
C ILE A 164 -15.84 -6.89 -20.39
N VAL A 165 -16.61 -7.75 -19.73
CA VAL A 165 -16.30 -8.33 -18.42
C VAL A 165 -16.42 -9.84 -18.52
N ASP A 166 -15.34 -10.55 -18.18
CA ASP A 166 -15.25 -12.01 -18.28
C ASP A 166 -14.84 -12.62 -16.94
N ASN A 167 -15.74 -13.39 -16.35
CA ASN A 167 -15.54 -14.04 -15.06
C ASN A 167 -15.32 -15.57 -15.19
N SER A 168 -15.12 -16.08 -16.41
CA SER A 168 -14.99 -17.52 -16.72
C SER A 168 -13.93 -18.29 -15.95
N THR A 169 -12.90 -17.62 -15.43
CA THR A 169 -11.80 -18.26 -14.67
C THR A 169 -11.87 -17.96 -13.18
N ARG A 170 -12.89 -17.23 -12.73
CA ARG A 170 -13.03 -16.86 -11.32
C ARG A 170 -13.83 -17.92 -10.58
N HIS A 171 -13.32 -18.29 -9.42
CA HIS A 171 -13.97 -19.20 -8.47
C HIS A 171 -14.42 -18.50 -7.19
N ASN A 172 -14.02 -17.24 -7.00
CA ASN A 172 -14.42 -16.32 -5.92
C ASN A 172 -14.88 -15.01 -6.55
N ALA A 173 -15.47 -14.11 -5.76
CA ALA A 173 -15.82 -12.76 -6.23
C ALA A 173 -14.56 -12.01 -6.73
N PRO A 174 -14.70 -11.08 -7.71
CA PRO A 174 -13.55 -10.37 -8.23
C PRO A 174 -12.95 -9.46 -7.16
N PHE A 175 -11.64 -9.55 -6.97
CA PHE A 175 -10.83 -8.51 -6.33
C PHE A 175 -10.15 -7.72 -7.45
N VAL A 176 -10.40 -6.41 -7.51
CA VAL A 176 -9.79 -5.51 -8.48
C VAL A 176 -9.08 -4.39 -7.73
N ASP A 177 -7.77 -4.33 -7.88
CA ASP A 177 -6.94 -3.25 -7.37
C ASP A 177 -6.87 -2.14 -8.42
N ALA A 178 -7.39 -0.96 -8.08
CA ALA A 178 -7.40 0.23 -8.92
C ALA A 178 -6.54 1.36 -8.32
N THR A 179 -5.64 1.03 -7.39
CA THR A 179 -4.65 1.98 -6.84
C THR A 179 -3.85 2.66 -7.96
N GLY A 180 -3.77 3.99 -7.92
CA GLY A 180 -3.04 4.78 -8.93
C GLY A 180 -3.64 4.75 -10.35
N SER A 181 -4.87 4.24 -10.53
CA SER A 181 -5.50 4.15 -11.85
C SER A 181 -5.83 5.52 -12.44
N ARG A 182 -5.66 5.65 -13.76
CA ARG A 182 -6.16 6.79 -14.55
C ARG A 182 -7.64 6.60 -14.90
N ALA A 183 -8.29 7.68 -15.35
CA ALA A 183 -9.71 7.69 -15.72
C ALA A 183 -10.16 6.44 -16.50
N GLY A 184 -9.54 6.14 -17.65
CA GLY A 184 -9.95 5.02 -18.51
C GLY A 184 -9.79 3.64 -17.85
N ALA A 185 -8.73 3.45 -17.07
CA ALA A 185 -8.52 2.20 -16.34
C ALA A 185 -9.52 2.02 -15.19
N LEU A 186 -9.94 3.11 -14.53
CA LEU A 186 -10.91 3.08 -13.44
C LEU A 186 -12.36 2.99 -13.95
N LEU A 187 -12.74 3.86 -14.87
CA LEU A 187 -14.11 4.18 -15.27
C LEU A 187 -14.49 3.63 -16.65
N GLY A 188 -13.54 3.01 -17.36
CA GLY A 188 -13.72 2.49 -18.72
C GLY A 188 -13.39 3.52 -19.79
N ASP A 189 -13.13 3.01 -21.00
CA ASP A 189 -12.75 3.85 -22.14
C ASP A 189 -13.30 3.29 -23.46
N CYS A 190 -13.30 4.12 -24.49
CA CYS A 190 -13.61 3.71 -25.85
C CYS A 190 -12.43 4.08 -26.75
N LYS A 191 -11.84 3.08 -27.41
CA LYS A 191 -10.65 3.28 -28.25
C LYS A 191 -10.94 4.25 -29.39
N HIS A 192 -9.92 5.02 -29.75
CA HIS A 192 -9.96 5.85 -30.94
C HIS A 192 -10.14 5.00 -32.20
N ASP A 193 -10.89 5.52 -33.15
CA ASP A 193 -11.02 4.99 -34.50
C ASP A 193 -10.50 6.03 -35.49
N PRO A 194 -9.37 5.76 -36.17
CA PRO A 194 -8.82 6.66 -37.17
C PRO A 194 -9.63 6.70 -38.47
N LEU A 195 -10.52 5.73 -38.71
CA LEU A 195 -11.25 5.55 -39.98
C LEU A 195 -12.76 5.81 -39.81
N GLN A 196 -13.13 7.02 -39.39
CA GLN A 196 -14.52 7.38 -39.10
C GLN A 196 -15.42 7.55 -40.35
N SER A 197 -14.84 7.64 -41.54
CA SER A 197 -15.57 7.89 -42.79
C SER A 197 -15.50 6.68 -43.73
N GLY A 198 -16.60 6.44 -44.46
CA GLY A 198 -16.65 5.43 -45.52
C GLY A 198 -16.92 3.99 -45.08
N GLY A 199 -17.35 3.74 -43.84
CA GLY A 199 -17.72 2.39 -43.37
C GLY A 199 -16.54 1.45 -43.14
N LEU A 200 -15.32 1.99 -43.14
CA LEU A 200 -14.06 1.25 -42.92
C LEU A 200 -13.62 1.22 -41.45
N GLY A 201 -14.36 1.91 -40.58
CA GLY A 201 -14.08 2.03 -39.16
C GLY A 201 -14.32 0.75 -38.37
N THR A 202 -13.80 0.72 -37.14
CA THR A 202 -14.08 -0.35 -36.19
C THR A 202 -15.39 -0.02 -35.45
N PRO A 203 -16.41 -0.90 -35.49
CA PRO A 203 -17.68 -0.66 -34.83
C PRO A 203 -17.52 -0.27 -33.36
N ALA A 204 -18.27 0.75 -32.92
CA ALA A 204 -18.12 1.35 -31.59
C ALA A 204 -18.16 0.32 -30.43
N HIS A 205 -19.07 -0.66 -30.49
CA HIS A 205 -19.22 -1.69 -29.46
C HIS A 205 -17.98 -2.60 -29.30
N LEU A 206 -17.15 -2.75 -30.35
CA LEU A 206 -15.89 -3.52 -30.29
C LEU A 206 -14.74 -2.69 -29.70
N ARG A 207 -14.88 -1.36 -29.67
CA ARG A 207 -13.89 -0.42 -29.12
C ARG A 207 -14.04 -0.14 -27.63
N VAL A 208 -15.19 -0.52 -27.04
CA VAL A 208 -15.49 -0.37 -25.60
C VAL A 208 -14.55 -1.24 -24.75
N GLU A 209 -13.94 -0.65 -23.73
CA GLU A 209 -13.09 -1.33 -22.74
C GLU A 209 -13.63 -1.07 -21.32
N ALA A 210 -13.80 -2.15 -20.55
CA ALA A 210 -14.32 -2.06 -19.19
C ALA A 210 -13.27 -1.55 -18.20
N GLY A 211 -13.61 -0.50 -17.46
CA GLY A 211 -12.84 -0.03 -16.31
C GLY A 211 -12.93 -0.94 -15.08
N ALA A 212 -12.07 -0.68 -14.09
CA ALA A 212 -11.98 -1.41 -12.83
C ALA A 212 -13.31 -1.46 -12.06
N ILE A 213 -14.15 -0.41 -12.12
CA ILE A 213 -15.48 -0.41 -11.48
C ILE A 213 -16.40 -1.51 -12.04
N HIS A 214 -16.33 -1.78 -13.35
CA HIS A 214 -17.07 -2.86 -13.99
C HIS A 214 -16.35 -4.20 -13.78
N GLN A 215 -15.02 -4.16 -13.79
CA GLN A 215 -14.07 -5.17 -13.31
C GLN A 215 -14.57 -5.87 -12.03
N ALA A 216 -14.93 -5.01 -11.08
CA ALA A 216 -15.29 -5.34 -9.71
C ALA A 216 -16.79 -5.61 -9.50
N ASN A 217 -17.62 -5.61 -10.54
CA ASN A 217 -19.05 -5.89 -10.41
C ASN A 217 -19.27 -7.21 -9.65
N LYS A 218 -20.10 -7.15 -8.59
CA LYS A 218 -20.36 -8.26 -7.65
C LYS A 218 -19.14 -8.73 -6.85
N GLY A 219 -18.12 -7.90 -6.71
CA GLY A 219 -16.93 -8.15 -5.90
C GLY A 219 -16.41 -6.90 -5.21
N VAL A 220 -15.09 -6.79 -5.12
CA VAL A 220 -14.38 -5.77 -4.35
C VAL A 220 -13.54 -4.90 -5.28
N LEU A 221 -13.76 -3.60 -5.19
CA LEU A 221 -12.89 -2.58 -5.76
C LEU A 221 -12.00 -2.04 -4.64
N PHE A 222 -10.69 -2.24 -4.75
CA PHE A 222 -9.71 -1.73 -3.79
C PHE A 222 -8.98 -0.53 -4.38
N ILE A 223 -8.88 0.56 -3.62
CA ILE A 223 -8.15 1.77 -4.01
C ILE A 223 -7.35 2.22 -2.79
N ASP A 224 -6.03 1.97 -2.81
CA ASP A 224 -5.12 2.63 -1.87
C ASP A 224 -4.88 4.08 -2.31
N GLU A 225 -4.47 4.91 -1.34
CA GLU A 225 -4.24 6.34 -1.53
C GLU A 225 -5.41 7.03 -2.26
N ILE A 226 -6.66 6.75 -1.86
CA ILE A 226 -7.86 7.22 -2.58
C ILE A 226 -7.90 8.75 -2.76
N ALA A 227 -7.28 9.48 -1.83
CA ALA A 227 -7.14 10.92 -1.85
C ALA A 227 -6.31 11.45 -3.05
N SER A 228 -5.42 10.62 -3.61
CA SER A 228 -4.58 10.97 -4.77
C SER A 228 -5.35 10.98 -6.09
N LEU A 229 -6.54 10.37 -6.14
CA LEU A 229 -7.39 10.43 -7.32
C LEU A 229 -7.88 11.87 -7.55
N ARG A 230 -7.96 12.27 -8.82
CA ARG A 230 -8.54 13.57 -9.18
C ARG A 230 -9.97 13.67 -8.66
N LEU A 231 -10.37 14.87 -8.21
CA LEU A 231 -11.68 15.10 -7.58
C LEU A 231 -12.85 14.71 -8.50
N ASN A 232 -12.74 14.96 -9.81
CA ASN A 232 -13.76 14.55 -10.77
C ASN A 232 -13.91 13.03 -10.86
N TRP A 233 -12.82 12.27 -10.83
CA TRP A 233 -12.89 10.81 -10.81
C TRP A 233 -13.47 10.25 -9.51
N GLN A 234 -13.23 10.93 -8.37
CA GLN A 234 -13.88 10.59 -7.11
C GLN A 234 -15.40 10.84 -7.15
N GLN A 235 -15.86 11.87 -7.87
CA GLN A 235 -17.29 12.13 -8.12
C GLN A 235 -17.90 11.06 -9.03
N GLU A 236 -17.23 10.67 -10.11
CA GLU A 236 -17.69 9.60 -11.00
C GLU A 236 -17.74 8.24 -10.28
N LEU A 237 -16.75 7.97 -9.42
CA LEU A 237 -16.76 6.79 -8.53
C LEU A 237 -17.97 6.82 -7.57
N LEU A 238 -18.28 7.98 -6.99
CA LEU A 238 -19.47 8.16 -6.15
C LEU A 238 -20.76 7.87 -6.94
N THR A 239 -20.88 8.34 -8.18
CA THR A 239 -22.02 8.03 -9.05
C THR A 239 -22.12 6.53 -9.31
N ALA A 240 -21.00 5.86 -9.63
CA ALA A 240 -20.98 4.41 -9.84
C ALA A 240 -21.41 3.64 -8.57
N MET A 241 -21.04 4.11 -7.37
CA MET A 241 -21.48 3.53 -6.09
C MET A 241 -22.97 3.74 -5.80
N GLN A 242 -23.55 4.87 -6.24
CA GLN A 242 -24.96 5.20 -6.02
C GLN A 242 -25.86 4.40 -6.98
N GLU A 243 -25.52 4.43 -8.27
CA GLU A 243 -26.32 3.83 -9.33
C GLU A 243 -26.07 2.33 -9.47
N LYS A 244 -24.94 1.81 -8.95
CA LYS A 244 -24.46 0.43 -9.15
C LYS A 244 -24.25 0.06 -10.62
N GLN A 245 -24.19 1.06 -11.48
CA GLN A 245 -23.94 0.97 -12.90
C GLN A 245 -23.29 2.28 -13.37
N TYR A 246 -22.42 2.19 -14.37
CA TYR A 246 -21.75 3.34 -14.96
C TYR A 246 -21.62 3.14 -16.47
N PRO A 247 -22.01 4.12 -17.32
CA PRO A 247 -21.81 4.00 -18.76
C PRO A 247 -20.33 4.17 -19.12
N ILE A 248 -19.84 3.40 -20.09
CA ILE A 248 -18.48 3.55 -20.60
C ILE A 248 -18.48 4.60 -21.70
N THR A 249 -17.54 5.55 -21.62
CA THR A 249 -17.32 6.61 -22.61
C THR A 249 -15.84 6.81 -22.87
N GLY A 250 -15.50 7.36 -24.04
CA GLY A 250 -14.12 7.76 -24.33
C GLY A 250 -13.65 8.87 -23.39
N GLN A 251 -12.49 8.70 -22.76
CA GLN A 251 -11.99 9.62 -21.73
C GLN A 251 -11.22 10.82 -22.29
N SER A 252 -10.73 10.72 -23.52
CA SER A 252 -10.03 11.80 -24.21
C SER A 252 -10.99 12.49 -25.17
N GLU A 253 -11.25 13.79 -24.95
CA GLU A 253 -12.10 14.61 -25.83
C GLU A 253 -11.57 14.69 -27.27
N MET A 254 -10.26 14.54 -27.45
CA MET A 254 -9.60 14.52 -28.77
C MET A 254 -9.78 13.18 -29.51
N SER A 255 -10.36 12.17 -28.86
CA SER A 255 -10.61 10.86 -29.43
C SER A 255 -12.04 10.76 -29.96
N SER A 256 -12.20 10.16 -31.14
CA SER A 256 -13.50 9.66 -31.63
C SER A 256 -14.29 8.79 -30.64
N GLY A 257 -13.59 8.17 -29.68
CA GLY A 257 -14.22 7.43 -28.59
C GLY A 257 -15.07 8.30 -27.66
N ALA A 258 -14.80 9.62 -27.56
CA ALA A 258 -15.56 10.53 -26.70
C ALA A 258 -17.03 10.69 -27.14
N LEU A 259 -17.33 10.44 -28.41
CA LEU A 259 -18.70 10.45 -28.93
C LEU A 259 -19.47 9.17 -28.58
N VAL A 260 -18.77 8.12 -28.17
CA VAL A 260 -19.37 6.83 -27.84
C VAL A 260 -19.68 6.79 -26.35
N LYS A 261 -20.95 6.56 -26.01
CA LYS A 261 -21.40 6.36 -24.62
C LYS A 261 -22.32 5.15 -24.56
N THR A 262 -21.88 4.08 -23.91
CA THR A 262 -22.68 2.85 -23.82
C THR A 262 -23.95 3.07 -23.00
N ARG A 263 -24.90 2.13 -23.09
CA ARG A 263 -25.88 1.97 -22.00
C ARG A 263 -25.15 1.71 -20.67
N PRO A 264 -25.76 2.01 -19.51
CA PRO A 264 -25.13 1.76 -18.22
C PRO A 264 -24.62 0.32 -18.09
N VAL A 265 -23.35 0.19 -17.68
CA VAL A 265 -22.67 -1.08 -17.47
C VAL A 265 -22.68 -1.39 -15.98
N PRO A 266 -23.02 -2.61 -15.54
CA PRO A 266 -23.04 -2.94 -14.12
C PRO A 266 -21.70 -2.69 -13.42
N SER A 267 -21.79 -2.11 -12.22
CA SER A 267 -20.66 -1.79 -11.36
C SER A 267 -21.07 -1.89 -9.88
N ASP A 268 -21.74 -2.98 -9.51
CA ASP A 268 -22.20 -3.24 -8.13
C ASP A 268 -21.05 -3.83 -7.29
N PHE A 269 -20.04 -3.00 -7.00
CA PHE A 269 -18.87 -3.38 -6.22
C PHE A 269 -18.98 -2.93 -4.76
N VAL A 270 -18.25 -3.61 -3.86
CA VAL A 270 -17.94 -3.11 -2.52
C VAL A 270 -16.61 -2.34 -2.61
N LEU A 271 -16.62 -1.06 -2.27
CA LEU A 271 -15.42 -0.24 -2.23
C LEU A 271 -14.63 -0.51 -0.93
N VAL A 272 -13.34 -0.83 -1.06
CA VAL A 272 -12.38 -0.75 0.05
C VAL A 272 -11.37 0.34 -0.29
N ALA A 273 -11.56 1.51 0.31
CA ALA A 273 -10.67 2.64 0.19
C ALA A 273 -9.63 2.63 1.32
N ALA A 274 -8.38 2.95 1.00
CA ALA A 274 -7.30 3.08 1.98
C ALA A 274 -6.50 4.39 1.77
N GLY A 275 -5.74 4.77 2.79
CA GLY A 275 -4.84 5.92 2.77
C GLY A 275 -4.37 6.30 4.17
N ASN A 276 -3.50 7.30 4.25
CA ASN A 276 -2.94 7.78 5.51
C ASN A 276 -3.79 8.91 6.11
N LEU A 277 -3.72 9.07 7.44
CA LEU A 277 -4.47 10.10 8.18
C LEU A 277 -4.34 11.52 7.60
N PRO A 278 -3.15 12.03 7.22
CA PRO A 278 -3.00 13.37 6.67
C PRO A 278 -3.81 13.58 5.37
N ASP A 279 -3.92 12.54 4.55
CA ASP A 279 -4.53 12.62 3.22
C ASP A 279 -6.06 12.51 3.27
N MET A 280 -6.62 12.01 4.38
CA MET A 280 -8.07 11.84 4.54
C MET A 280 -8.86 13.15 4.39
N LYS A 281 -8.22 14.31 4.61
CA LYS A 281 -8.83 15.63 4.42
C LYS A 281 -8.98 16.01 2.94
N GLN A 282 -8.24 15.36 2.04
CA GLN A 282 -8.21 15.66 0.60
C GLN A 282 -9.25 14.83 -0.19
N ILE A 283 -9.88 13.83 0.43
CA ILE A 283 -10.96 13.06 -0.18
C ILE A 283 -12.15 13.98 -0.47
N HIS A 284 -12.75 13.85 -1.66
CA HIS A 284 -13.94 14.60 -2.06
C HIS A 284 -15.03 14.48 -0.97
N PRO A 285 -15.56 15.60 -0.44
CA PRO A 285 -16.45 15.58 0.72
C PRO A 285 -17.67 14.67 0.58
N ALA A 286 -18.27 14.62 -0.62
CA ALA A 286 -19.42 13.75 -0.88
C ALA A 286 -19.06 12.25 -0.87
N LEU A 287 -17.87 11.89 -1.39
CA LEU A 287 -17.40 10.51 -1.37
C LEU A 287 -17.09 10.07 0.06
N ARG A 288 -16.39 10.91 0.82
CA ARG A 288 -16.12 10.66 2.24
C ARG A 288 -17.39 10.54 3.07
N SER A 289 -18.35 11.44 2.86
CA SER A 289 -19.67 11.39 3.51
C SER A 289 -20.40 10.08 3.19
N ARG A 290 -20.34 9.62 1.92
CA ARG A 290 -20.93 8.35 1.51
C ARG A 290 -20.29 7.14 2.20
N ILE A 291 -18.95 7.11 2.29
CA ILE A 291 -18.22 6.04 2.97
C ILE A 291 -18.57 6.01 4.47
N ARG A 292 -18.59 7.18 5.13
CA ARG A 292 -18.89 7.29 6.56
C ARG A 292 -20.35 7.00 6.89
N GLY A 293 -21.28 7.48 6.07
CA GLY A 293 -22.73 7.32 6.30
C GLY A 293 -23.29 5.97 5.85
N GLY A 294 -22.64 5.30 4.89
CA GLY A 294 -23.10 4.04 4.32
C GLY A 294 -22.17 2.84 4.54
N GLY A 295 -21.08 3.00 5.30
CA GLY A 295 -20.04 2.00 5.47
C GLY A 295 -19.34 2.09 6.82
N TYR A 296 -18.06 1.69 6.83
CA TYR A 296 -17.24 1.61 8.04
C TYR A 296 -15.91 2.34 7.83
N GLU A 297 -15.45 3.05 8.86
CA GLU A 297 -14.10 3.60 8.93
C GLU A 297 -13.30 2.79 9.95
N VAL A 298 -12.13 2.27 9.54
CA VAL A 298 -11.28 1.44 10.40
C VAL A 298 -9.89 2.07 10.48
N TYR A 299 -9.47 2.44 11.68
CA TYR A 299 -8.09 2.77 11.95
C TYR A 299 -7.30 1.48 12.18
N VAL A 300 -6.27 1.25 11.36
CA VAL A 300 -5.43 0.05 11.48
C VAL A 300 -4.36 0.30 12.53
N GLU A 301 -4.41 -0.47 13.60
CA GLU A 301 -3.44 -0.39 14.69
C GLU A 301 -2.01 -0.73 14.24
N ASP A 302 -1.03 -0.10 14.88
CA ASP A 302 0.41 -0.28 14.60
C ASP A 302 1.08 -1.36 15.46
N SER A 303 0.34 -1.90 16.43
CA SER A 303 0.86 -2.84 17.42
C SER A 303 -0.22 -3.76 17.99
N LEU A 304 0.19 -4.95 18.45
CA LEU A 304 -0.67 -5.95 19.09
C LEU A 304 -0.09 -6.37 20.45
N ASP A 305 -0.92 -6.86 21.36
CA ASP A 305 -0.47 -7.32 22.68
C ASP A 305 0.47 -8.54 22.59
N ASP A 306 1.52 -8.53 23.42
CA ASP A 306 2.46 -9.64 23.58
C ASP A 306 1.84 -10.74 24.45
N THR A 307 1.01 -11.57 23.81
CA THR A 307 0.35 -12.74 24.38
C THR A 307 0.79 -13.99 23.62
N SER A 308 0.70 -15.16 24.25
CA SER A 308 1.05 -16.44 23.60
C SER A 308 0.25 -16.69 22.31
N GLU A 309 -1.03 -16.30 22.28
CA GLU A 309 -1.87 -16.41 21.08
C GLU A 309 -1.36 -15.53 19.93
N ASN A 310 -0.95 -14.30 20.24
CA ASN A 310 -0.43 -13.36 19.25
C ASN A 310 0.99 -13.73 18.79
N GLU A 311 1.80 -14.31 19.68
CA GLU A 311 3.08 -14.92 19.30
C GLU A 311 2.87 -16.05 18.28
N GLU A 312 1.87 -16.92 18.49
CA GLU A 312 1.52 -17.97 17.53
C GLU A 312 1.07 -17.40 16.17
N LYS A 313 0.31 -16.29 16.17
CA LYS A 313 -0.04 -15.58 14.94
C LYS A 313 1.19 -15.05 14.21
N LEU A 314 2.21 -14.58 14.91
CA LEU A 314 3.48 -14.16 14.30
C LEU A 314 4.27 -15.35 13.73
N VAL A 315 4.28 -16.50 14.40
CA VAL A 315 4.86 -17.74 13.85
C VAL A 315 4.16 -18.11 12.54
N ARG A 316 2.82 -18.05 12.53
CA ARG A 316 2.01 -18.30 11.32
C ARG A 316 2.31 -17.29 10.22
N PHE A 317 2.44 -16.01 10.57
CA PHE A 317 2.83 -14.95 9.63
C PHE A 317 4.19 -15.25 8.97
N ILE A 318 5.21 -15.63 9.75
CA ILE A 318 6.54 -15.99 9.23
C ILE A 318 6.44 -17.16 8.26
N ALA A 319 5.71 -18.22 8.64
CA ALA A 319 5.49 -19.38 7.77
C ALA A 319 4.75 -19.00 6.47
N GLN A 320 3.77 -18.10 6.54
CA GLN A 320 3.04 -17.60 5.38
C GLN A 320 3.91 -16.74 4.46
N GLU A 321 4.77 -15.86 5.00
CA GLU A 321 5.70 -15.07 4.19
C GLU A 321 6.71 -15.95 3.47
N ILE A 322 7.27 -16.98 4.14
CA ILE A 322 8.16 -17.97 3.49
C ILE A 322 7.44 -18.69 2.36
N LYS A 323 6.22 -19.19 2.62
CA LYS A 323 5.42 -19.91 1.61
C LYS A 323 5.06 -19.01 0.42
N LYS A 324 4.72 -17.74 0.69
CA LYS A 324 4.33 -16.75 -0.32
C LYS A 324 5.52 -16.33 -1.18
N ASP A 325 6.70 -16.21 -0.60
CA ASP A 325 7.92 -15.88 -1.32
C ASP A 325 8.39 -17.05 -2.21
N GLY A 326 8.44 -18.26 -1.66
CA GLY A 326 8.77 -19.48 -2.39
C GLY A 326 10.24 -19.62 -2.83
N LYS A 327 11.12 -18.66 -2.50
CA LYS A 327 12.54 -18.64 -2.91
C LYS A 327 13.51 -18.73 -1.73
N ILE A 328 13.01 -18.66 -0.51
CA ILE A 328 13.80 -18.70 0.71
C ILE A 328 13.58 -20.02 1.49
N PRO A 329 14.60 -20.53 2.19
CA PRO A 329 14.46 -21.72 3.02
C PRO A 329 13.56 -21.47 4.24
N HIS A 330 13.09 -22.55 4.86
CA HIS A 330 12.35 -22.49 6.12
C HIS A 330 13.24 -22.04 7.28
N PHE A 331 12.61 -21.55 8.35
CA PHE A 331 13.30 -21.05 9.54
C PHE A 331 13.29 -22.12 10.63
N ASN A 332 14.41 -22.26 11.35
CA ASN A 332 14.43 -23.04 12.58
C ASN A 332 13.79 -22.26 13.75
N LYS A 333 13.62 -22.91 14.90
CA LYS A 333 12.95 -22.31 16.07
C LYS A 333 13.69 -21.05 16.56
N GLU A 334 15.01 -21.08 16.58
CA GLU A 334 15.84 -19.98 17.06
C GLU A 334 15.74 -18.74 16.17
N ALA A 335 15.64 -18.94 14.85
CA ALA A 335 15.43 -17.87 13.88
C ALA A 335 14.04 -17.24 14.04
N VAL A 336 13.00 -18.06 14.18
CA VAL A 336 11.63 -17.60 14.45
C VAL A 336 11.58 -16.78 15.75
N SER A 337 12.22 -17.25 16.82
CA SER A 337 12.31 -16.51 18.07
C SER A 337 13.04 -15.17 17.93
N GLU A 338 14.09 -15.07 17.10
CA GLU A 338 14.78 -13.80 16.86
C GLU A 338 13.90 -12.82 16.06
N ILE A 339 13.10 -13.27 15.10
CA ILE A 339 12.13 -12.43 14.39
C ILE A 339 11.04 -11.92 15.33
N ILE A 340 10.50 -12.77 16.21
CA ILE A 340 9.51 -12.36 17.23
C ILE A 340 10.11 -11.32 18.17
N GLU A 341 11.36 -11.52 18.61
CA GLU A 341 12.04 -10.54 19.46
C GLU A 341 12.26 -9.21 18.73
N GLU A 342 12.47 -9.25 17.41
CA GLU A 342 12.53 -8.05 16.61
C GLU A 342 11.16 -7.37 16.46
N ALA A 343 10.08 -8.14 16.33
CA ALA A 343 8.73 -7.59 16.33
C ALA A 343 8.41 -6.85 17.64
N ARG A 344 8.91 -7.33 18.80
CA ARG A 344 8.82 -6.62 20.09
C ARG A 344 9.59 -5.30 20.07
N LYS A 345 10.79 -5.28 19.52
CA LYS A 345 11.61 -4.05 19.42
C LYS A 345 10.99 -3.01 18.50
N MET A 346 10.53 -3.46 17.34
CA MET A 346 9.95 -2.60 16.32
C MET A 346 8.67 -1.91 16.78
N SER A 347 7.93 -2.51 17.73
CA SER A 347 6.74 -1.89 18.33
C SER A 347 7.08 -0.61 19.12
N GLY A 348 8.32 -0.49 19.62
CA GLY A 348 8.76 0.61 20.47
C GLY A 348 8.03 0.66 21.83
N ARG A 349 7.22 -0.34 22.16
CA ARG A 349 6.38 -0.41 23.37
C ARG A 349 6.55 -1.77 24.04
N ARG A 350 6.63 -1.79 25.36
CA ARG A 350 6.76 -3.06 26.10
C ARG A 350 5.45 -3.85 26.06
N LYS A 351 5.58 -5.18 26.06
CA LYS A 351 4.46 -6.13 25.95
C LYS A 351 3.61 -5.88 24.69
N LYS A 352 4.23 -5.39 23.62
CA LYS A 352 3.60 -5.19 22.33
C LYS A 352 4.51 -5.73 21.23
N PHE A 353 3.91 -6.34 20.23
CA PHE A 353 4.55 -6.63 18.95
C PHE A 353 4.15 -5.56 17.93
N THR A 354 4.97 -5.34 16.89
CA THR A 354 4.61 -4.47 15.77
C THR A 354 3.58 -5.13 14.85
N LEU A 355 2.68 -4.33 14.29
CA LEU A 355 1.84 -4.69 13.15
C LEU A 355 2.36 -4.11 11.82
N ASN A 356 3.57 -3.53 11.80
CA ASN A 356 4.25 -3.20 10.54
C ASN A 356 4.79 -4.47 9.86
N LEU A 357 3.87 -5.35 9.47
CA LEU A 357 4.16 -6.67 8.94
C LEU A 357 4.87 -6.61 7.58
N ARG A 358 4.75 -5.50 6.84
CA ARG A 358 5.49 -5.29 5.59
C ARG A 358 7.01 -5.18 5.87
N GLU A 359 7.38 -4.41 6.88
CA GLU A 359 8.77 -4.25 7.31
C GLU A 359 9.30 -5.54 7.94
N LEU A 360 8.52 -6.15 8.86
CA LEU A 360 8.90 -7.42 9.48
C LEU A 360 9.05 -8.56 8.47
N GLY A 361 8.15 -8.66 7.48
CA GLY A 361 8.24 -9.63 6.38
C GLY A 361 9.42 -9.35 5.44
N GLY A 362 9.83 -8.09 5.29
CA GLY A 362 11.06 -7.73 4.61
C GLY A 362 12.30 -8.30 5.30
N LEU A 363 12.35 -8.24 6.64
CA LEU A 363 13.42 -8.88 7.42
C LEU A 363 13.42 -10.41 7.25
N VAL A 364 12.25 -11.05 7.23
CA VAL A 364 12.12 -12.50 6.97
C VAL A 364 12.72 -12.85 5.60
N ARG A 365 12.37 -12.11 4.55
CA ARG A 365 12.95 -12.32 3.21
C ARG A 365 14.46 -12.12 3.19
N ALA A 366 14.95 -11.03 3.77
CA ALA A 366 16.39 -10.74 3.83
C ALA A 366 17.19 -11.85 4.55
N ALA A 367 16.68 -12.37 5.67
CA ALA A 367 17.31 -13.50 6.37
C ALA A 367 17.30 -14.80 5.54
N GLY A 368 16.23 -15.02 4.78
CA GLY A 368 16.14 -16.10 3.82
C GLY A 368 17.14 -15.97 2.66
N ASP A 369 17.32 -14.77 2.13
CA ASP A 369 18.31 -14.48 1.07
C ASP A 369 19.74 -14.72 1.57
N VAL A 370 20.09 -14.24 2.77
CA VAL A 370 21.41 -14.51 3.39
C VAL A 370 21.65 -16.01 3.55
N ALA A 371 20.63 -16.77 3.98
CA ALA A 371 20.75 -18.22 4.11
C ALA A 371 20.94 -18.92 2.76
N ARG A 372 20.23 -18.47 1.72
CA ARG A 372 20.35 -18.99 0.35
C ARG A 372 21.73 -18.72 -0.23
N ASP A 373 22.27 -17.52 -0.05
CA ASP A 373 23.59 -17.14 -0.54
C ASP A 373 24.70 -17.98 0.13
N LYS A 374 24.48 -18.41 1.37
CA LYS A 374 25.36 -19.35 2.10
C LYS A 374 25.09 -20.83 1.81
N GLY A 375 24.11 -21.17 0.96
CA GLY A 375 23.74 -22.55 0.65
C GLY A 375 23.08 -23.32 1.81
N LEU A 376 22.48 -22.63 2.77
CA LEU A 376 21.85 -23.26 3.94
C LEU A 376 20.45 -23.79 3.62
N LYS A 377 20.12 -24.95 4.20
CA LYS A 377 18.78 -25.56 4.08
C LYS A 377 17.74 -24.92 4.99
N LEU A 378 18.17 -24.30 6.09
CA LEU A 378 17.32 -23.63 7.06
C LEU A 378 17.97 -22.30 7.46
N VAL A 379 17.15 -21.28 7.67
CA VAL A 379 17.57 -20.02 8.29
C VAL A 379 17.77 -20.25 9.78
N THR A 380 18.93 -19.84 10.30
CA THR A 380 19.21 -19.84 11.73
C THR A 380 19.22 -18.43 12.31
N LYS A 381 19.41 -18.32 13.61
CA LYS A 381 19.48 -17.04 14.33
C LYS A 381 20.56 -16.10 13.79
N ASP A 382 21.68 -16.65 13.30
CA ASP A 382 22.81 -15.85 12.86
C ASP A 382 22.53 -15.15 11.52
N GLU A 383 21.85 -15.84 10.60
CA GLU A 383 21.37 -15.24 9.34
C GLU A 383 20.36 -14.11 9.60
N VAL A 384 19.46 -14.26 10.58
CA VAL A 384 18.53 -13.18 10.97
C VAL A 384 19.30 -11.97 11.51
N ARG A 385 20.34 -12.19 12.32
CA ARG A 385 21.18 -11.10 12.86
C ARG A 385 22.01 -10.40 11.80
N GLU A 386 22.49 -11.14 10.82
CA GLU A 386 23.19 -10.59 9.67
C GLU A 386 22.24 -9.78 8.78
N ALA A 387 21.06 -10.34 8.49
CA ALA A 387 20.00 -9.66 7.75
C ALA A 387 19.60 -8.33 8.40
N LYS A 388 19.53 -8.23 9.72
CA LYS A 388 19.25 -6.96 10.41
C LYS A 388 20.28 -5.86 10.17
N LYS A 389 21.52 -6.20 9.84
CA LYS A 389 22.56 -5.19 9.54
C LYS A 389 22.36 -4.58 8.16
N ILE A 390 21.91 -5.38 7.20
CA ILE A 390 21.68 -4.98 5.81
C ILE A 390 20.26 -4.43 5.60
N PHE A 391 19.27 -4.97 6.32
CA PHE A 391 17.86 -4.60 6.25
C PHE A 391 17.57 -3.41 7.17
N LYS A 392 18.15 -2.26 6.83
CA LYS A 392 17.84 -0.98 7.48
C LYS A 392 17.18 -0.07 6.47
N SER A 393 16.18 0.71 6.91
CA SER A 393 15.59 1.75 6.07
C SER A 393 16.64 2.79 5.67
N ILE A 394 16.40 3.53 4.58
CA ILE A 394 17.31 4.59 4.13
C ILE A 394 17.47 5.65 5.21
N GLU A 395 16.39 5.99 5.92
CA GLU A 395 16.38 6.92 7.04
C GLU A 395 17.26 6.42 8.18
N SER A 396 17.21 5.12 8.49
CA SER A 396 18.06 4.50 9.51
C SER A 396 19.54 4.49 9.10
N GLN A 397 19.84 4.19 7.83
CA GLN A 397 21.20 4.22 7.30
C GLN A 397 21.78 5.64 7.30
N LEU A 398 21.00 6.62 6.83
CA LEU A 398 21.37 8.03 6.86
C LEU A 398 21.57 8.52 8.30
N GLY A 399 20.67 8.15 9.21
CA GLY A 399 20.78 8.49 10.62
C GLY A 399 22.04 7.90 11.26
N ALA A 400 22.35 6.64 10.99
CA ALA A 400 23.58 6.00 11.45
C ALA A 400 24.84 6.70 10.90
N SER A 401 24.87 7.03 9.61
CA SER A 401 25.98 7.75 8.97
C SER A 401 26.16 9.18 9.52
N ILE A 402 25.07 9.88 9.83
CA ILE A 402 25.12 11.20 10.48
C ILE A 402 25.69 11.05 11.90
N ILE A 403 25.24 10.06 12.67
CA ILE A 403 25.73 9.82 14.03
C ILE A 403 27.21 9.44 14.04
N GLU A 404 27.65 8.56 13.13
CA GLU A 404 29.05 8.17 13.00
C GLU A 404 29.95 9.38 12.74
N ARG A 405 29.60 10.22 11.77
CA ARG A 405 30.31 11.48 11.51
C ARG A 405 30.29 12.42 12.70
N LYS A 406 29.17 12.51 13.42
CA LYS A 406 29.11 13.34 14.64
C LYS A 406 30.01 12.81 15.75
N ARG A 407 30.14 11.49 15.91
CA ARG A 407 30.99 10.86 16.92
C ARG A 407 32.47 11.22 16.74
N GLU A 408 32.95 11.30 15.50
CA GLU A 408 34.35 11.68 15.21
C GLU A 408 34.74 13.04 15.81
N TYR A 409 33.78 13.96 15.90
CA TYR A 409 34.00 15.33 16.40
C TYR A 409 33.32 15.59 17.74
N GLN A 410 32.70 14.58 18.37
CA GLN A 410 31.86 14.80 19.54
C GLN A 410 32.69 14.97 20.81
N THR A 411 32.50 16.11 21.48
CA THR A 411 33.12 16.39 22.78
C THR A 411 32.26 15.83 23.92
N ILE A 412 32.05 14.51 23.94
CA ILE A 412 31.34 13.89 25.07
C ILE A 412 32.31 13.71 26.23
N VAL A 413 32.02 14.37 27.35
CA VAL A 413 32.71 14.15 28.61
C VAL A 413 31.90 13.14 29.42
N THR A 414 32.50 12.03 29.86
CA THR A 414 31.81 10.96 30.61
C THR A 414 32.39 10.69 31.99
N LYS A 415 33.43 11.43 32.39
CA LYS A 415 34.11 11.30 33.68
C LYS A 415 34.22 12.67 34.35
N GLY A 416 34.34 12.68 35.68
CA GLY A 416 34.45 13.91 36.45
C GLY A 416 33.12 14.63 36.64
N ALA A 417 33.20 15.92 36.97
CA ALA A 417 32.06 16.79 37.13
C ALA A 417 32.41 18.21 36.65
N GLU A 418 31.46 18.87 35.97
CA GLU A 418 31.64 20.21 35.39
C GLU A 418 30.43 21.08 35.75
N ILE A 419 30.66 22.38 35.97
CA ILE A 419 29.59 23.35 36.22
C ILE A 419 28.92 23.68 34.90
N GLY A 420 27.59 23.81 34.90
CA GLY A 420 26.83 24.23 33.73
C GLY A 420 26.72 23.21 32.60
N ARG A 421 27.46 22.10 32.62
CA ARG A 421 27.50 21.10 31.54
C ARG A 421 26.74 19.82 31.88
N VAL A 422 25.84 19.40 31.00
CA VAL A 422 25.00 18.21 31.17
C VAL A 422 25.00 17.35 29.91
N ASN A 423 25.01 16.03 30.07
CA ASN A 423 24.76 15.09 28.99
C ASN A 423 23.25 14.83 28.84
N GLY A 424 22.58 15.56 27.95
CA GLY A 424 21.23 15.24 27.50
C GLY A 424 21.22 14.05 26.53
N LEU A 425 20.03 13.57 26.15
CA LEU A 425 19.85 12.52 25.15
C LEU A 425 18.78 12.91 24.14
N ALA A 426 19.05 12.65 22.86
CA ALA A 426 18.18 12.97 21.74
C ALA A 426 18.02 11.78 20.80
N VAL A 427 17.07 11.90 19.86
CA VAL A 427 16.89 10.96 18.74
C VAL A 427 16.96 11.78 17.45
N LEU A 428 17.61 11.24 16.43
CA LEU A 428 17.79 11.90 15.15
C LEU A 428 16.62 11.62 14.21
N GLY A 429 15.66 12.54 14.11
CA GLY A 429 14.50 12.43 13.21
C GLY A 429 13.75 11.10 13.37
N ASP A 430 13.30 10.54 12.24
CA ASP A 430 12.56 9.26 12.21
C ASP A 430 13.46 8.01 12.26
N SER A 431 14.79 8.18 12.22
CA SER A 431 15.76 7.07 12.14
C SER A 431 15.80 6.17 13.38
N ARG A 432 15.08 6.55 14.45
CA ARG A 432 15.11 5.96 15.80
C ARG A 432 16.52 5.87 16.41
N ALA A 433 17.51 6.52 15.81
CA ALA A 433 18.89 6.45 16.25
C ALA A 433 19.15 7.51 17.33
N GLY A 434 19.59 7.05 18.51
CA GLY A 434 19.86 7.92 19.65
C GLY A 434 21.24 8.57 19.58
N LEU A 435 21.38 9.75 20.20
CA LEU A 435 22.67 10.40 20.42
C LEU A 435 22.72 11.09 21.79
N VAL A 436 23.92 11.22 22.34
CA VAL A 436 24.17 12.11 23.48
C VAL A 436 24.14 13.54 22.97
N LEU A 437 23.45 14.43 23.69
CA LEU A 437 23.32 15.84 23.38
C LEU A 437 23.90 16.67 24.54
N PRO A 438 25.18 17.08 24.46
CA PRO A 438 25.76 17.95 25.47
C PRO A 438 25.08 19.33 25.46
N ILE A 439 24.67 19.78 26.65
CA ILE A 439 24.05 21.09 26.88
C ILE A 439 24.92 21.83 27.88
N VAL A 440 25.28 23.07 27.55
CA VAL A 440 26.06 23.95 28.41
C VAL A 440 25.21 25.16 28.78
N ALA A 441 25.27 25.58 30.03
CA ALA A 441 24.70 26.82 30.51
C ALA A 441 25.75 27.65 31.24
N GLU A 442 25.73 28.95 31.01
CA GLU A 442 26.60 29.93 31.67
C GLU A 442 25.74 31.12 32.15
N ALA A 443 26.06 31.63 33.34
CA ALA A 443 25.41 32.81 33.91
C ALA A 443 26.34 34.02 33.78
N ALA A 444 25.95 35.01 32.98
CA ALA A 444 26.71 36.24 32.77
C ALA A 444 25.96 37.44 33.38
N PRO A 445 26.66 38.53 33.75
CA PRO A 445 26.00 39.79 34.08
C PRO A 445 25.11 40.24 32.90
N SER A 446 23.88 40.68 33.19
CA SER A 446 22.96 41.12 32.14
C SER A 446 23.50 42.33 31.39
N ALA A 447 23.34 42.34 30.07
CA ALA A 447 23.59 43.50 29.24
C ALA A 447 22.59 44.65 29.54
N SER A 448 21.43 44.34 30.12
CA SER A 448 20.40 45.29 30.53
C SER A 448 20.42 45.52 32.04
N LYS A 449 20.23 46.78 32.46
CA LYS A 449 20.11 47.13 33.88
C LYS A 449 18.72 46.82 34.47
N SER A 450 17.71 46.60 33.62
CA SER A 450 16.30 46.44 34.02
C SER A 450 15.79 45.01 33.97
N GLU A 451 16.42 44.15 33.17
CA GLU A 451 15.98 42.77 32.97
C GLU A 451 17.15 41.83 32.66
N GLY A 452 16.94 40.54 32.91
CA GLY A 452 17.87 39.47 32.53
C GLY A 452 17.15 38.49 31.61
N HIS A 453 17.86 37.98 30.61
CA HIS A 453 17.29 37.17 29.55
C HIS A 453 17.73 35.71 29.63
N VAL A 454 16.91 34.83 29.06
CA VAL A 454 17.26 33.43 28.83
C VAL A 454 17.51 33.26 27.34
N ILE A 455 18.77 33.06 26.97
CA ILE A 455 19.23 33.05 25.59
C ILE A 455 19.62 31.62 25.24
N ALA A 456 18.73 30.90 24.56
CA ALA A 456 18.98 29.54 24.11
C ALA A 456 19.41 29.49 22.63
N THR A 457 20.52 28.79 22.35
CA THR A 457 21.11 28.66 21.01
C THR A 457 21.26 27.19 20.60
N GLY A 458 21.28 26.93 19.28
CA GLY A 458 21.36 25.58 18.72
C GLY A 458 20.23 25.21 17.75
N LYS A 459 19.67 26.20 17.04
CA LYS A 459 18.55 26.03 16.09
C LYS A 459 17.34 25.31 16.69
N LEU A 460 16.84 25.83 17.82
CA LEU A 460 15.66 25.30 18.48
C LEU A 460 14.40 25.57 17.63
N GLY A 461 13.57 24.55 17.47
CA GLY A 461 12.22 24.67 16.93
C GLY A 461 11.22 25.15 17.97
N VAL A 462 9.94 25.14 17.62
CA VAL A 462 8.89 25.83 18.40
C VAL A 462 8.70 25.18 19.78
N ILE A 463 8.56 23.85 19.83
CA ILE A 463 8.31 23.15 21.11
C ILE A 463 9.54 23.23 22.01
N ALA A 464 10.74 23.15 21.44
CA ALA A 464 11.98 23.24 22.19
C ALA A 464 12.20 24.63 22.81
N LYS A 465 11.78 25.71 22.13
CA LYS A 465 11.80 27.07 22.70
C LYS A 465 10.81 27.20 23.86
N GLU A 466 9.57 26.76 23.68
CA GLU A 466 8.57 26.75 24.75
C GLU A 466 9.03 25.92 25.97
N ALA A 467 9.72 24.81 25.73
CA ALA A 467 10.31 24.00 26.78
C ALA A 467 11.36 24.77 27.61
N VAL A 468 12.20 25.59 26.98
CA VAL A 468 13.14 26.47 27.68
C VAL A 468 12.39 27.50 28.53
N ASP A 469 11.32 28.10 27.99
CA ASP A 469 10.49 29.07 28.72
C ASP A 469 9.82 28.45 29.94
N ASN A 470 9.29 27.23 29.81
CA ASN A 470 8.72 26.45 30.91
C ASN A 470 9.75 26.16 32.00
N VAL A 471 10.97 25.76 31.61
CA VAL A 471 12.09 25.56 32.53
C VAL A 471 12.48 26.87 33.22
N SER A 472 12.29 28.02 32.58
CA SER A 472 12.55 29.33 33.19
C SER A 472 11.72 29.62 34.43
N ALA A 473 10.46 29.18 34.46
CA ALA A 473 9.61 29.30 35.63
C ALA A 473 10.20 28.55 36.85
N ILE A 474 10.82 27.38 36.61
CA ILE A 474 11.42 26.54 37.65
C ILE A 474 12.61 27.24 38.29
N PHE A 475 13.63 27.63 37.52
CA PHE A 475 14.82 28.23 38.13
C PHE A 475 14.56 29.64 38.69
N LYS A 476 13.61 30.41 38.11
CA LYS A 476 13.13 31.67 38.69
C LYS A 476 12.52 31.48 40.08
N LYS A 477 11.72 30.42 40.26
CA LYS A 477 11.14 30.08 41.56
C LYS A 477 12.18 29.65 42.59
N TYR A 478 13.13 28.79 42.20
CA TYR A 478 13.99 28.11 43.17
C TYR A 478 15.32 28.82 43.47
N VAL A 479 15.91 29.55 42.52
CA VAL A 479 17.20 30.22 42.73
C VAL A 479 17.01 31.62 43.32
N GLY A 480 16.01 32.39 42.87
CA GLY A 480 15.61 33.66 43.49
C GLY A 480 16.09 34.94 42.78
N THR A 481 16.10 36.05 43.54
CA THR A 481 15.91 37.45 43.11
C THR A 481 17.06 38.13 42.35
N GLY A 482 18.13 37.41 41.97
CA GLY A 482 19.25 37.95 41.16
C GLY A 482 19.11 37.74 39.65
N ILE A 483 18.09 37.00 39.21
CA ILE A 483 17.92 36.62 37.80
C ILE A 483 17.61 37.82 36.90
N SER A 484 16.97 38.88 37.43
CA SER A 484 16.73 40.12 36.68
C SER A 484 18.00 40.90 36.31
N ARG A 485 19.17 40.49 36.84
CA ARG A 485 20.49 41.10 36.54
C ARG A 485 21.45 40.11 35.88
N THR A 486 20.95 38.95 35.45
CA THR A 486 21.77 37.87 34.91
C THR A 486 21.24 37.45 33.55
N ASP A 487 22.10 37.40 32.54
CA ASP A 487 21.81 36.74 31.28
C ASP A 487 22.24 35.27 31.35
N LEU A 488 21.29 34.37 31.06
CA LEU A 488 21.51 32.93 31.05
C LEU A 488 21.68 32.47 29.62
N HIS A 489 22.91 32.09 29.28
CA HIS A 489 23.25 31.55 27.97
C HIS A 489 23.17 30.04 28.01
N ILE A 490 22.28 29.45 27.21
CA ILE A 490 22.12 28.01 27.07
C ILE A 490 22.53 27.64 25.65
N GLN A 491 23.47 26.71 25.53
CA GLN A 491 23.96 26.22 24.25
C GLN A 491 23.75 24.72 24.13
N PHE A 492 23.01 24.32 23.10
CA PHE A 492 22.94 22.94 22.66
C PHE A 492 24.10 22.71 21.69
N LEU A 493 25.07 21.87 22.07
CA LEU A 493 26.29 21.69 21.30
C LEU A 493 26.06 20.81 20.07
N GLN A 494 26.64 21.22 18.94
CA GLN A 494 26.70 20.43 17.69
C GLN A 494 25.32 20.05 17.09
N THR A 495 24.32 20.92 17.28
CA THR A 495 22.95 20.76 16.75
C THR A 495 22.76 21.49 15.41
N TYR A 496 23.57 21.14 14.41
CA TYR A 496 23.53 21.79 13.09
C TYR A 496 22.19 21.58 12.36
N GLU A 497 21.51 20.46 12.60
CA GLU A 497 20.18 20.13 12.07
C GLU A 497 19.03 20.67 12.96
N GLY A 498 19.35 21.25 14.12
CA GLY A 498 18.38 21.78 15.07
C GLY A 498 17.95 20.81 16.17
N VAL A 499 17.14 21.35 17.09
CA VAL A 499 16.58 20.64 18.24
C VAL A 499 15.07 20.86 18.26
N GLU A 500 14.30 19.79 18.33
CA GLU A 500 12.84 19.83 18.37
C GLU A 500 12.30 18.99 19.54
N GLY A 501 11.12 19.35 20.03
CA GLY A 501 10.48 18.71 21.17
C GLY A 501 11.03 19.14 22.53
N ASP A 502 10.48 18.55 23.59
CA ASP A 502 10.69 18.96 25.00
C ASP A 502 11.53 17.96 25.80
N SER A 503 12.11 16.94 25.16
CA SER A 503 12.77 15.85 25.88
C SER A 503 14.11 16.21 26.55
N ALA A 504 14.59 17.44 26.31
CA ALA A 504 15.78 18.01 26.92
C ALA A 504 15.48 18.90 28.15
N SER A 505 14.21 19.13 28.51
CA SER A 505 13.82 20.08 29.56
C SER A 505 14.52 19.85 30.90
N ILE A 506 14.60 18.59 31.36
CA ILE A 506 15.32 18.30 32.62
C ILE A 506 16.82 18.57 32.52
N SER A 507 17.41 18.34 31.33
CA SER A 507 18.84 18.59 31.09
C SER A 507 19.14 20.08 31.14
N THR A 508 18.30 20.88 30.47
CA THR A 508 18.36 22.34 30.50
C THR A 508 18.20 22.87 31.93
N ALA A 509 17.22 22.35 32.68
CA ALA A 509 16.99 22.76 34.06
C ALA A 509 18.22 22.48 34.95
N VAL A 510 18.82 21.30 34.84
CA VAL A 510 20.04 20.94 35.59
C VAL A 510 21.23 21.81 35.19
N ALA A 511 21.43 22.06 33.89
CA ALA A 511 22.52 22.90 33.39
C ALA A 511 22.43 24.32 33.97
N VAL A 512 21.25 24.94 33.88
CA VAL A 512 21.00 26.29 34.39
C VAL A 512 21.13 26.35 35.91
N ILE A 513 20.54 25.40 36.64
CA ILE A 513 20.63 25.37 38.11
C ILE A 513 22.07 25.17 38.56
N SER A 514 22.84 24.34 37.84
CA SER A 514 24.26 24.13 38.08
C SER A 514 25.06 25.42 37.91
N ALA A 515 24.86 26.14 36.79
CA ALA A 515 25.53 27.41 36.51
C ALA A 515 25.20 28.48 37.56
N LEU A 516 23.91 28.64 37.89
CA LEU A 516 23.46 29.62 38.87
C LEU A 516 23.90 29.32 40.31
N SER A 517 24.02 28.04 40.67
CA SER A 517 24.35 27.63 42.04
C SER A 517 25.84 27.31 42.23
N ASN A 518 26.63 27.36 41.15
CA ASN A 518 28.03 26.92 41.11
C ASN A 518 28.23 25.47 41.63
N ILE A 519 27.30 24.56 41.29
CA ILE A 519 27.36 23.15 41.72
C ILE A 519 27.69 22.27 40.52
N PRO A 520 28.83 21.56 40.50
CA PRO A 520 29.20 20.69 39.38
C PRO A 520 28.20 19.55 39.13
N VAL A 521 27.96 19.23 37.85
CA VAL A 521 27.14 18.08 37.39
C VAL A 521 28.06 16.90 37.06
N HIS A 522 27.69 15.69 37.49
CA HIS A 522 28.40 14.46 37.14
C HIS A 522 28.31 14.14 35.64
N GLN A 523 29.45 14.09 34.96
CA GLN A 523 29.50 13.80 33.52
C GLN A 523 29.27 12.32 33.20
N GLY A 524 29.42 11.42 34.18
CA GLY A 524 29.04 10.01 34.06
C GLY A 524 27.54 9.74 34.13
N VAL A 525 26.71 10.80 34.13
CA VAL A 525 25.25 10.75 34.16
C VAL A 525 24.70 11.40 32.90
N ALA A 526 23.79 10.71 32.21
CA ALA A 526 22.96 11.30 31.18
C ALA A 526 21.49 11.35 31.60
N MET A 527 20.70 12.17 30.94
CA MET A 527 19.28 12.32 31.28
C MET A 527 18.42 12.68 30.08
N THR A 528 17.15 12.26 30.14
CA THR A 528 16.09 12.69 29.22
C THR A 528 14.79 12.79 29.97
N GLY A 529 13.95 13.75 29.59
CA GLY A 529 12.69 13.99 30.27
C GLY A 529 12.15 15.37 29.93
N SER A 530 10.84 15.43 29.70
CA SER A 530 10.13 16.70 29.69
C SER A 530 9.84 17.14 31.12
N LEU A 531 9.49 18.42 31.31
CA LEU A 531 9.30 19.02 32.62
C LEU A 531 8.14 20.02 32.54
N ASP A 532 7.16 19.88 33.44
CA ASP A 532 6.13 20.91 33.60
C ASP A 532 6.63 22.08 34.47
N VAL A 533 5.89 23.20 34.46
CA VAL A 533 6.22 24.39 35.26
C VAL A 533 6.11 24.19 36.78
N ARG A 534 5.61 23.03 37.24
CA ARG A 534 5.53 22.64 38.65
C ARG A 534 6.71 21.75 39.06
N GLY A 535 7.57 21.37 38.13
CA GLY A 535 8.76 20.56 38.36
C GLY A 535 8.50 19.05 38.29
N LYS A 536 7.36 18.60 37.74
CA LYS A 536 7.09 17.18 37.49
C LYS A 536 7.75 16.74 36.19
N VAL A 537 8.43 15.59 36.24
CA VAL A 537 9.07 14.98 35.06
C VAL A 537 8.01 14.24 34.24
N LEU A 538 7.98 14.52 32.94
CA LEU A 538 7.02 13.99 31.98
C LEU A 538 7.68 12.98 31.02
N PRO A 539 6.89 12.02 30.48
CA PRO A 539 7.41 11.00 29.58
C PRO A 539 7.92 11.60 28.26
N VAL A 540 8.83 10.88 27.61
CA VAL A 540 9.43 11.25 26.33
C VAL A 540 9.39 10.07 25.35
N GLY A 541 9.43 10.37 24.06
CA GLY A 541 9.59 9.38 23.00
C GLY A 541 11.03 8.84 22.89
N GLY A 542 11.16 7.63 22.35
CA GLY A 542 12.45 7.02 21.97
C GLY A 542 13.38 6.71 23.15
N VAL A 543 12.83 6.45 24.34
CA VAL A 543 13.64 6.23 25.56
C VAL A 543 14.66 5.11 25.43
N SER A 544 14.31 4.00 24.77
CA SER A 544 15.19 2.86 24.55
C SER A 544 16.43 3.24 23.74
N SER A 545 16.24 3.88 22.57
CA SER A 545 17.34 4.35 21.72
C SER A 545 18.23 5.37 22.42
N LYS A 546 17.64 6.24 23.24
CA LYS A 546 18.39 7.22 24.06
C LYS A 546 19.27 6.53 25.10
N ILE A 547 18.76 5.49 25.77
CA ILE A 547 19.54 4.71 26.73
C ILE A 547 20.69 3.97 26.03
N GLU A 548 20.44 3.37 24.86
CA GLU A 548 21.47 2.69 24.08
C GLU A 548 22.58 3.65 23.66
N ALA A 549 22.24 4.86 23.19
CA ALA A 549 23.21 5.88 22.86
C ALA A 549 24.09 6.30 24.05
N ALA A 550 23.50 6.43 25.24
CA ALA A 550 24.26 6.72 26.46
C ALA A 550 25.22 5.57 26.82
N ALA A 551 24.77 4.33 26.68
CA ALA A 551 25.58 3.14 26.94
C ALA A 551 26.78 3.04 25.99
N GLU A 552 26.55 3.28 24.70
CA GLU A 552 27.59 3.29 23.67
C GLU A 552 28.60 4.41 23.88
N ALA A 553 28.16 5.57 24.39
CA ALA A 553 29.05 6.67 24.77
C ALA A 553 29.85 6.38 26.07
N GLY A 554 29.62 5.25 26.75
CA GLY A 554 30.32 4.88 27.98
C GLY A 554 29.75 5.53 29.26
N ILE A 555 28.55 6.10 29.20
CA ILE A 555 27.87 6.72 30.34
C ILE A 555 27.33 5.62 31.26
N LYS A 556 27.59 5.72 32.57
CA LYS A 556 27.31 4.66 33.54
C LYS A 556 25.91 4.73 34.14
N LYS A 557 25.27 5.90 34.12
CA LYS A 557 23.96 6.15 34.75
C LYS A 557 23.09 6.99 33.84
N VAL A 558 21.83 6.60 33.66
CA VAL A 558 20.85 7.37 32.88
C VAL A 558 19.60 7.64 33.72
N LEU A 559 19.20 8.92 33.78
CA LEU A 559 17.97 9.35 34.43
C LEU A 559 16.83 9.36 33.40
N ILE A 560 15.72 8.69 33.71
CA ILE A 560 14.55 8.59 32.84
C ILE A 560 13.26 8.90 33.62
N PRO A 561 12.20 9.38 32.95
CA PRO A 561 10.90 9.57 33.58
C PRO A 561 10.35 8.24 34.11
N GLU A 562 9.80 8.22 35.34
CA GLU A 562 9.13 7.02 35.89
C GLU A 562 8.01 6.53 34.95
N ALA A 563 7.30 7.46 34.30
CA ALA A 563 6.25 7.16 33.34
C ALA A 563 6.75 6.30 32.16
N ASN A 564 8.00 6.48 31.73
CA ASN A 564 8.61 5.67 30.68
C ASN A 564 9.17 4.34 31.17
N ALA A 565 9.11 4.01 32.46
CA ALA A 565 9.66 2.76 32.99
C ALA A 565 9.04 1.52 32.33
N LYS A 566 7.79 1.64 31.84
CA LYS A 566 7.14 0.60 31.05
C LYS A 566 7.65 0.57 29.61
N ASP A 567 8.10 1.66 29.03
CA ASP A 567 8.52 1.74 27.61
C ASP A 567 9.97 1.33 27.37
N VAL A 568 10.76 1.19 28.44
CA VAL A 568 12.17 0.79 28.34
C VAL A 568 12.29 -0.66 27.88
N TYR A 569 12.91 -0.83 26.71
CA TYR A 569 13.39 -2.10 26.20
C TYR A 569 14.87 -1.93 25.84
N VAL A 570 15.76 -2.57 26.60
CA VAL A 570 17.22 -2.50 26.37
C VAL A 570 17.81 -3.89 26.37
N THR A 571 18.81 -4.12 25.51
CA THR A 571 19.45 -5.43 25.42
C THR A 571 20.22 -5.77 26.70
N LYS A 572 20.43 -7.07 26.97
CA LYS A 572 21.27 -7.54 28.10
C LYS A 572 22.73 -7.03 28.04
N LYS A 573 23.17 -6.51 26.89
CA LYS A 573 24.51 -5.94 26.70
C LYS A 573 24.63 -4.49 27.19
N THR A 574 23.51 -3.80 27.40
CA THR A 574 23.46 -2.40 27.83
C THR A 574 23.86 -2.28 29.31
N LYS A 575 25.15 -2.01 29.57
CA LYS A 575 25.72 -1.89 30.93
C LYS A 575 25.52 -0.48 31.52
N VAL A 576 24.27 -0.09 31.76
CA VAL A 576 23.92 1.23 32.30
C VAL A 576 22.96 1.10 33.48
N LYS A 577 23.21 1.88 34.54
CA LYS A 577 22.28 1.98 35.68
C LYS A 577 21.16 2.96 35.34
N LEU A 578 19.94 2.45 35.20
CA LEU A 578 18.75 3.28 35.03
C LEU A 578 18.26 3.78 36.38
N VAL A 579 17.97 5.08 36.45
CA VAL A 579 17.36 5.72 37.61
C VAL A 579 16.10 6.42 37.15
N LYS A 580 14.99 6.07 37.79
CA LYS A 580 13.70 6.65 37.49
C LYS A 580 13.50 7.90 38.33
N VAL A 581 12.98 8.95 37.72
CA VAL A 581 12.76 10.25 38.36
C VAL A 581 11.31 10.69 38.14
N GLN A 582 10.71 11.34 39.15
CA GLN A 582 9.34 11.83 39.09
C GLN A 582 9.26 13.36 39.08
N ASN A 583 10.25 14.02 39.67
CA ASN A 583 10.31 15.47 39.78
C ASN A 583 11.74 15.99 39.62
N ILE A 584 11.90 17.31 39.47
CA ILE A 584 13.20 17.96 39.29
C ILE A 584 14.14 17.75 40.48
N GLN A 585 13.59 17.59 41.70
CA GLN A 585 14.39 17.34 42.90
C GLN A 585 15.10 15.98 42.82
N ASP A 586 14.41 14.94 42.33
CA ASP A 586 15.01 13.62 42.08
C ASP A 586 16.16 13.72 41.06
N VAL A 587 15.94 14.49 39.98
CA VAL A 587 16.95 14.70 38.94
C VAL A 587 18.21 15.35 39.53
N LEU A 588 18.05 16.47 40.24
CA LEU A 588 19.17 17.21 40.85
C LEU A 588 19.92 16.36 41.89
N LYS A 589 19.20 15.54 42.67
CA LYS A 589 19.78 14.61 43.64
C LYS A 589 20.74 13.63 42.97
N HIS A 590 20.42 13.14 41.77
CA HIS A 590 21.22 12.15 41.07
C HIS A 590 22.27 12.75 40.11
N ALA A 591 22.06 13.97 39.61
CA ALA A 591 22.91 14.63 38.64
C ALA A 591 24.04 15.47 39.28
N LEU A 592 23.75 16.22 40.34
CA LEU A 592 24.71 17.14 40.96
C LEU A 592 25.72 16.42 41.86
N LYS A 593 26.95 16.93 41.89
CA LYS A 593 28.03 16.49 42.80
C LYS A 593 27.62 16.73 44.26
N ASP A 594 27.94 15.78 45.14
CA ASP A 594 27.66 15.91 46.57
C ASP A 594 28.52 17.02 47.21
N CYS A 595 27.84 18.04 47.73
CA CYS A 595 28.42 19.17 48.47
C CYS A 595 27.40 19.76 49.45
N SER A 596 27.81 20.74 50.27
CA SER A 596 26.93 21.38 51.27
C SER A 596 25.83 22.21 50.61
N GLU A 597 26.16 22.82 49.48
CA GLU A 597 25.36 23.70 48.64
C GLU A 597 24.23 22.90 47.99
N LYS A 598 24.52 21.68 47.51
CA LYS A 598 23.51 20.74 47.02
C LYS A 598 22.48 20.42 48.10
N LYS A 599 22.89 20.17 49.35
CA LYS A 599 21.95 19.88 50.45
C LYS A 599 21.03 21.07 50.74
N LYS A 600 21.59 22.29 50.75
CA LYS A 600 20.80 23.54 50.92
C LYS A 600 19.81 23.74 49.78
N LEU A 601 20.26 23.56 48.54
CA LEU A 601 19.41 23.67 47.34
C LEU A 601 18.25 22.66 47.37
N LEU A 602 18.53 21.39 47.65
CA LEU A 602 17.50 20.35 47.70
C LEU A 602 16.47 20.59 48.82
N LYS A 603 16.90 21.16 49.96
CA LYS A 603 15.99 21.56 51.04
C LYS A 603 15.09 22.74 50.62
N LYS A 604 15.64 23.70 49.86
CA LYS A 604 14.89 24.86 49.33
C LYS A 604 13.88 24.46 48.25
N ILE A 605 14.18 23.42 47.47
CA ILE A 605 13.28 22.94 46.40
C ILE A 605 12.17 22.03 46.94
N GLY A 606 12.46 21.26 47.99
CA GLY A 606 11.54 20.28 48.59
C GLY A 606 10.60 20.81 49.68
N GLY A 607 10.78 22.06 50.12
CA GLY A 607 9.81 22.81 50.91
C GLY A 607 9.00 23.71 50.00
#